data_AF-A0AA86ELN8-F1
#
_entry.id   AF-A0AA86ELN8-F1
#
_cell.length_a   1.000
_cell.length_b   1.000
_cell.length_c   1.000
_cell.angle_alpha   90.00
_cell.angle_beta   90.00
_cell.angle_gamma   90.00
#
_symmetry.space_group_name_H-M   'P 1'
#
loop_
_entity.id
_entity.type
_entity.pdbx_description
1 polymer ?
#
loop_
_entity_poly.entity_id
_entity_poly.type
_entity_poly.pdbx_seq_one_letter_code
_entity_poly.pdbx_strand_id
1 'polypeptide(L)'
;MARRPFSSQSLVLIVIAIAINMIGGQLISMLKLPIFLDSIGTLISAVLLGPFIGMLTGLLTNLLWGLLTDPIAAAFAPVAMVIGLVAGWLARAGWFRTLPKVIVSGVVITLAVTLVAVPLRTALFGGVTGSGADLFVAWMHSMGQNLVESVAITVIGANLVDKILTAIIVWVLLRQLPLRTTRHFPAMSAVR
;
A
#
# COMPACT_ATOMS: atom_id res chain seq x y z
N MET A 1 -25.63 15.55 -9.84
CA MET A 1 -25.15 14.64 -10.90
C MET A 1 -24.54 13.41 -10.24
N ALA A 2 -25.23 12.27 -10.26
CA ALA A 2 -24.80 11.04 -9.58
C ALA A 2 -23.46 10.57 -10.18
N ARG A 3 -22.40 10.51 -9.36
CA ARG A 3 -21.06 10.13 -9.79
C ARG A 3 -21.04 8.63 -10.06
N ARG A 4 -20.84 8.23 -11.32
CA ARG A 4 -20.59 6.82 -11.65
C ARG A 4 -19.21 6.44 -11.10
N PRO A 5 -19.08 5.45 -10.20
CA PRO A 5 -17.79 5.06 -9.64
C PRO A 5 -16.82 4.55 -10.71
N PHE A 6 -17.35 3.93 -11.77
CA PHE A 6 -16.57 3.39 -12.89
C PHE A 6 -16.77 4.25 -14.14
N SER A 7 -16.05 5.37 -14.22
CA SER A 7 -15.85 6.07 -15.50
C SER A 7 -14.67 5.45 -16.27
N SER A 8 -14.61 5.64 -17.58
CA SER A 8 -13.47 5.17 -18.40
C SER A 8 -12.13 5.68 -17.86
N GLN A 9 -12.10 6.92 -17.36
CA GLN A 9 -10.91 7.51 -16.72
C GLN A 9 -10.54 6.80 -15.42
N SER A 10 -11.53 6.40 -14.61
CA SER A 10 -11.31 5.67 -13.36
C SER A 10 -10.74 4.28 -13.64
N LEU A 11 -11.27 3.59 -14.66
CA LEU A 11 -10.77 2.28 -15.09
C LEU A 11 -9.32 2.37 -15.58
N VAL A 12 -9.01 3.35 -16.43
CA VAL A 12 -7.63 3.58 -16.90
C VAL A 12 -6.69 3.85 -15.72
N LEU A 13 -7.10 4.66 -14.75
CA LEU A 13 -6.28 4.93 -13.56
C LEU A 13 -6.05 3.68 -12.71
N ILE A 14 -7.06 2.82 -12.55
CA ILE A 14 -6.92 1.53 -11.84
C ILE A 14 -5.88 0.66 -12.55
N VAL A 15 -5.94 0.53 -13.87
CA VAL A 15 -5.00 -0.29 -14.65
C VAL A 15 -3.57 0.26 -14.53
N ILE A 16 -3.38 1.58 -14.66
CA ILE A 16 -2.08 2.22 -14.49
C ILE A 16 -1.55 2.02 -13.06
N ALA A 17 -2.41 2.17 -12.06
CA ALA A 17 -2.05 1.97 -10.66
C ALA A 17 -1.59 0.54 -10.37
N ILE A 18 -2.30 -0.47 -10.91
CA ILE A 18 -1.90 -1.88 -10.83
C ILE A 18 -0.52 -2.07 -11.46
N ALA A 19 -0.30 -1.54 -12.66
CA ALA A 19 0.99 -1.67 -13.35
C ALA A 19 2.14 -1.03 -12.55
N ILE A 20 1.93 0.16 -11.97
CA ILE A 20 2.93 0.82 -11.11
C ILE A 20 3.27 -0.05 -9.90
N ASN A 21 2.26 -0.58 -9.22
CA ASN A 21 2.46 -1.44 -8.06
C ASN A 21 3.25 -2.70 -8.41
N MET A 22 2.88 -3.38 -9.49
CA MET A 22 3.55 -4.62 -9.93
C MET A 22 5.00 -4.36 -10.35
N ILE A 23 5.26 -3.28 -11.11
CA ILE A 23 6.63 -2.94 -11.52
C ILE A 23 7.48 -2.56 -10.30
N GLY A 24 6.96 -1.69 -9.43
CA GLY A 24 7.66 -1.27 -8.22
C GLY A 24 7.94 -2.45 -7.29
N GLY A 25 6.91 -3.23 -6.98
CA GLY A 25 7.01 -4.43 -6.15
C GLY A 25 7.99 -5.45 -6.72
N GLN A 26 7.95 -5.71 -8.03
CA GLN A 26 8.88 -6.65 -8.67
C GLN A 26 10.33 -6.18 -8.56
N LEU A 27 10.62 -4.89 -8.80
CA LEU A 27 11.96 -4.34 -8.66
C LEU A 27 12.48 -4.48 -7.23
N ILE A 28 11.65 -4.17 -6.23
CA ILE A 28 11.98 -4.30 -4.81
C ILE A 28 12.23 -5.75 -4.41
N SER A 29 11.39 -6.68 -4.86
CA SER A 29 11.56 -8.11 -4.61
C SER A 29 12.85 -8.66 -5.24
N MET A 30 13.19 -8.22 -6.46
CA MET A 30 14.45 -8.61 -7.12
C MET A 30 15.68 -8.09 -6.37
N LEU A 31 15.61 -6.88 -5.83
CA LEU A 31 16.69 -6.27 -5.04
C LEU A 31 16.71 -6.73 -3.57
N LYS A 32 15.71 -7.51 -3.14
CA LYS A 32 15.52 -7.99 -1.75
C LYS A 32 15.60 -6.87 -0.72
N LEU A 33 15.05 -5.70 -1.03
CA LEU A 33 15.05 -4.58 -0.10
C LEU A 33 14.06 -4.81 1.05
N PRO A 34 14.33 -4.30 2.27
CA PRO A 34 13.46 -4.45 3.43
C PRO A 34 12.28 -3.46 3.44
N ILE A 35 11.76 -3.12 2.27
CA ILE A 35 10.57 -2.29 2.00
C ILE A 35 9.75 -2.97 0.90
N PHE A 36 8.55 -2.50 0.58
CA PHE A 36 7.68 -3.17 -0.42
C PHE A 36 7.37 -2.28 -1.63
N LEU A 37 7.12 -0.98 -1.43
CA LEU A 37 6.74 0.04 -2.44
C LEU A 37 5.67 -0.41 -3.45
N ASP A 38 4.90 -1.43 -3.10
CA ASP A 38 3.88 -2.11 -3.89
C ASP A 38 2.50 -1.44 -3.81
N SER A 39 2.44 -0.29 -3.13
CA SER A 39 1.19 0.36 -2.73
C SER A 39 1.08 1.79 -3.26
N ILE A 40 2.02 2.25 -4.09
CA ILE A 40 2.03 3.61 -4.67
C ILE A 40 0.76 3.85 -5.50
N GLY A 41 0.47 2.97 -6.45
CA GLY A 41 -0.74 3.02 -7.27
C GLY A 41 -2.02 2.83 -6.45
N THR A 42 -1.98 1.99 -5.42
CA THR A 42 -3.10 1.80 -4.48
C THR A 42 -3.42 3.10 -3.74
N LEU A 43 -2.41 3.82 -3.25
CA LEU A 43 -2.62 5.13 -2.61
C LEU A 43 -3.08 6.18 -3.61
N ILE A 44 -2.51 6.22 -4.82
CA ILE A 44 -2.94 7.17 -5.87
C ILE A 44 -4.43 6.98 -6.18
N SER A 45 -4.86 5.76 -6.46
CA SER A 45 -6.27 5.44 -6.74
C SER A 45 -7.16 5.70 -5.53
N ALA A 46 -6.73 5.35 -4.31
CA ALA A 46 -7.45 5.63 -3.08
C ALA A 46 -7.68 7.13 -2.85
N VAL A 47 -6.64 7.94 -3.04
CA VAL A 47 -6.68 9.39 -2.82
C VAL A 47 -7.51 10.09 -3.90
N LEU A 48 -7.39 9.67 -5.16
CA LEU A 48 -8.06 10.31 -6.30
C LEU A 48 -9.51 9.87 -6.50
N LEU A 49 -9.81 8.59 -6.26
CA LEU A 49 -11.11 7.97 -6.57
C LEU A 49 -11.89 7.55 -5.32
N GLY A 50 -11.20 7.43 -4.18
CA GLY A 50 -11.79 7.10 -2.89
C GLY A 50 -11.51 5.67 -2.41
N PRO A 51 -11.99 5.33 -1.19
CA PRO A 51 -11.62 4.12 -0.45
C PRO A 51 -11.97 2.84 -1.19
N PHE A 52 -13.16 2.73 -1.77
CA PHE A 52 -13.60 1.51 -2.45
C PHE A 52 -12.77 1.22 -3.70
N ILE A 53 -12.40 2.26 -4.47
CA ILE A 53 -11.58 2.05 -5.65
C ILE A 53 -10.14 1.75 -5.26
N GLY A 54 -9.58 2.46 -4.27
CA GLY A 54 -8.27 2.11 -3.72
C GLY A 54 -8.20 0.66 -3.23
N MET A 55 -9.21 0.21 -2.48
CA MET A 55 -9.35 -1.17 -2.01
C MET A 55 -9.36 -2.17 -3.18
N LEU A 56 -10.17 -1.91 -4.20
CA LEU A 56 -10.24 -2.76 -5.40
C LEU A 56 -8.92 -2.76 -6.18
N THR A 57 -8.26 -1.62 -6.32
CA THR A 57 -6.94 -1.53 -6.97
C THR A 57 -5.91 -2.37 -6.23
N GLY A 58 -5.86 -2.28 -4.89
CA GLY A 58 -4.96 -3.09 -4.07
C GLY A 58 -5.25 -4.59 -4.19
N LEU A 59 -6.53 -4.98 -4.08
CA LEU A 59 -6.98 -6.36 -4.25
C LEU A 59 -6.55 -6.92 -5.60
N LEU A 60 -6.89 -6.22 -6.68
CA LEU A 60 -6.60 -6.67 -8.04
C LEU A 60 -5.11 -6.72 -8.31
N THR A 61 -4.32 -5.78 -7.77
CA THR A 61 -2.86 -5.80 -7.88
C THR A 61 -2.31 -7.13 -7.35
N ASN A 62 -2.64 -7.47 -6.11
CA ASN A 62 -2.05 -8.63 -5.46
C ASN A 62 -2.57 -9.96 -6.02
N LEU A 63 -3.83 -10.02 -6.47
CA LEU A 63 -4.36 -11.20 -7.16
C LEU A 63 -3.71 -11.40 -8.54
N LEU A 64 -3.54 -10.34 -9.32
CA LEU A 64 -2.89 -10.41 -10.63
C LEU A 64 -1.41 -10.76 -10.50
N TRP A 65 -0.72 -10.13 -9.55
CA TRP A 65 0.68 -10.43 -9.29
C TRP A 65 0.86 -11.86 -8.79
N GLY A 66 -0.04 -12.32 -7.92
CA GLY A 66 -0.05 -13.71 -7.45
C GLY A 66 -0.31 -14.74 -8.53
N LEU A 67 -1.16 -14.41 -9.50
CA LEU A 67 -1.43 -15.27 -10.65
C LEU A 67 -0.25 -15.34 -11.62
N LEU A 68 0.48 -14.23 -11.79
CA LEU A 68 1.47 -14.09 -12.86
C LEU A 68 2.92 -14.35 -12.44
N THR A 69 3.29 -14.10 -11.18
CA THR A 69 4.71 -14.05 -10.81
C THR A 69 5.00 -14.63 -9.44
N ASP A 70 4.22 -14.30 -8.40
CA ASP A 70 4.52 -14.72 -7.02
C ASP A 70 3.24 -15.10 -6.25
N PRO A 71 2.92 -16.40 -6.11
CA PRO A 71 1.72 -16.87 -5.41
C PRO A 71 1.57 -16.33 -3.98
N ILE A 72 2.67 -15.97 -3.31
CA ILE A 72 2.63 -15.37 -1.97
C ILE A 72 1.92 -14.02 -2.01
N ALA A 73 2.11 -13.23 -3.07
CA ALA A 73 1.45 -11.94 -3.24
C ALA A 73 -0.08 -12.03 -3.19
N ALA A 74 -0.68 -13.08 -3.77
CA ALA A 74 -2.13 -13.30 -3.71
C ALA A 74 -2.63 -13.48 -2.27
N ALA A 75 -1.87 -14.15 -1.41
CA ALA A 75 -2.21 -14.31 0.00
C ALA A 75 -2.24 -12.94 0.73
N PHE A 76 -1.40 -11.99 0.32
CA PHE A 76 -1.39 -10.62 0.85
C PHE A 76 -2.42 -9.68 0.20
N ALA A 77 -3.35 -10.17 -0.62
CA ALA A 77 -4.40 -9.33 -1.18
C ALA A 77 -5.29 -8.62 -0.13
N PRO A 78 -5.68 -9.24 1.00
CA PRO A 78 -6.42 -8.56 2.07
C PRO A 78 -5.64 -7.39 2.69
N VAL A 79 -4.31 -7.50 2.77
CA VAL A 79 -3.42 -6.43 3.25
C VAL A 79 -3.50 -5.22 2.31
N ALA A 80 -3.42 -5.44 0.99
CA ALA A 80 -3.56 -4.37 0.00
C ALA A 80 -4.96 -3.73 -0.02
N MET A 81 -6.02 -4.52 0.22
CA MET A 81 -7.38 -3.99 0.39
C MET A 81 -7.46 -3.00 1.54
N VAL A 82 -6.92 -3.36 2.71
CA VAL A 82 -6.94 -2.50 3.90
C VAL A 82 -6.17 -1.21 3.65
N ILE A 83 -5.01 -1.28 2.98
CA ILE A 83 -4.23 -0.09 2.61
C ILE A 83 -5.08 0.87 1.79
N GLY A 84 -5.69 0.39 0.70
CA GLY A 84 -6.51 1.22 -0.18
C GLY A 84 -7.74 1.81 0.51
N LEU A 85 -8.40 1.03 1.36
CA LEU A 85 -9.58 1.48 2.11
C LEU A 85 -9.23 2.58 3.10
N VAL A 86 -8.23 2.34 3.96
CA VAL A 86 -7.80 3.29 4.99
C VAL A 86 -7.23 4.56 4.36
N ALA A 87 -6.35 4.43 3.36
CA ALA A 87 -5.80 5.59 2.66
C ALA A 87 -6.89 6.45 2.03
N GLY A 88 -7.90 5.83 1.41
CA GLY A 88 -8.99 6.57 0.77
C GLY A 88 -9.92 7.26 1.77
N TRP A 89 -10.12 6.69 2.96
CA TRP A 89 -10.84 7.38 4.04
C TRP A 89 -10.04 8.55 4.62
N LEU A 90 -8.77 8.35 4.91
CA LEU A 90 -7.88 9.42 5.40
C LEU A 90 -7.75 10.56 4.39
N ALA A 91 -7.68 10.22 3.09
CA ALA A 91 -7.72 11.20 2.01
C ALA A 91 -9.02 12.00 2.03
N ARG A 92 -10.19 11.35 2.11
CA ARG A 92 -11.48 12.05 2.20
C ARG A 92 -11.61 12.92 3.46
N ALA A 93 -10.96 12.55 4.55
CA ALA A 93 -10.84 13.36 5.76
C ALA A 93 -9.85 14.54 5.65
N GLY A 94 -9.14 14.68 4.52
CA GLY A 94 -8.20 15.78 4.27
C GLY A 94 -6.84 15.59 4.94
N TRP A 95 -6.45 14.36 5.29
CA TRP A 95 -5.17 14.07 5.94
C TRP A 95 -3.99 14.03 4.96
N PHE A 96 -4.24 14.11 3.66
CA PHE A 96 -3.21 14.25 2.63
C PHE A 96 -2.93 15.72 2.25
N ARG A 97 -3.38 16.70 3.05
CA ARG A 97 -3.14 18.13 2.76
C ARG A 97 -1.73 18.59 3.12
N THR A 98 -1.22 18.18 4.27
CA THR A 98 0.04 18.71 4.82
C THR A 98 1.00 17.58 5.14
N LEU A 99 2.31 17.81 4.98
CA LEU A 99 3.33 16.79 5.22
C LEU A 99 3.20 16.08 6.58
N PRO A 100 2.94 16.75 7.73
CA PRO A 100 2.76 16.06 9.00
C PRO A 100 1.56 15.10 9.00
N LYS A 101 0.43 15.51 8.42
CA LYS A 101 -0.76 14.65 8.31
C LYS A 101 -0.54 13.46 7.37
N VAL A 102 0.30 13.61 6.34
CA VAL A 102 0.69 12.53 5.43
C VAL A 102 1.53 11.50 6.18
N ILE A 103 2.50 11.94 6.99
CA ILE A 103 3.32 11.06 7.82
C ILE A 103 2.42 10.30 8.81
N VAL A 104 1.54 11.01 9.51
CA VAL A 104 0.56 10.38 10.42
C VAL A 104 -0.35 9.42 9.69
N SER A 105 -0.76 9.72 8.46
CA SER A 105 -1.56 8.80 7.63
C SER A 105 -0.78 7.52 7.32
N GLY A 106 0.51 7.63 7.00
CA GLY A 106 1.39 6.48 6.84
C GLY A 106 1.41 5.59 8.09
N VAL A 107 1.57 6.18 9.27
CA VAL A 107 1.51 5.46 10.57
C VAL A 107 0.18 4.75 10.77
N VAL A 108 -0.95 5.44 10.54
CA VAL A 108 -2.29 4.85 10.69
C VAL A 108 -2.51 3.69 9.73
N ILE A 109 -2.08 3.84 8.47
CA ILE A 109 -2.14 2.77 7.48
C ILE A 109 -1.29 1.57 7.95
N THR A 110 -0.07 1.81 8.45
CA THR A 110 0.80 0.76 8.99
C THR A 110 0.14 0.00 10.13
N LEU A 111 -0.47 0.70 11.10
CA LEU A 111 -1.14 0.06 12.23
C LEU A 111 -2.32 -0.80 11.74
N ALA A 112 -3.13 -0.27 10.84
CA ALA A 112 -4.27 -1.02 10.28
C ALA A 112 -3.82 -2.27 9.51
N VAL A 113 -2.79 -2.16 8.68
CA VAL A 113 -2.32 -3.28 7.86
C VAL A 113 -1.57 -4.33 8.68
N THR A 114 -0.86 -3.93 9.74
CA THR A 114 -0.14 -4.85 10.62
C THR A 114 -1.08 -5.88 11.26
N LEU A 115 -2.28 -5.45 11.66
CA LEU A 115 -3.30 -6.32 12.25
C LEU A 115 -3.70 -7.48 11.33
N VAL A 116 -3.57 -7.30 10.02
CA VAL A 116 -3.86 -8.34 9.01
C VAL A 116 -2.58 -9.05 8.58
N ALA A 117 -1.50 -8.31 8.37
CA ALA A 117 -0.25 -8.84 7.84
C ALA A 117 0.47 -9.77 8.81
N VAL A 118 0.49 -9.46 10.11
CA VAL A 118 1.20 -10.29 11.11
C VAL A 118 0.58 -11.67 11.22
N PRO A 119 -0.73 -11.85 11.51
CA PRO A 119 -1.33 -13.17 11.59
C PRO A 119 -1.19 -13.97 10.30
N LEU A 120 -1.35 -13.30 9.15
CA LEU A 120 -1.24 -13.92 7.84
C LEU A 120 0.18 -14.46 7.59
N ARG A 121 1.20 -13.65 7.89
CA ARG A 121 2.61 -14.03 7.75
C ARG A 121 3.01 -15.14 8.72
N THR A 122 2.54 -15.09 9.96
CA THR A 122 2.87 -16.14 10.95
C THR A 122 2.14 -17.45 10.66
N ALA A 123 0.85 -17.40 10.32
CA ALA A 123 0.03 -18.60 10.20
C ALA A 123 0.21 -19.32 8.85
N LEU A 124 0.36 -18.58 7.75
CA LEU A 124 0.47 -19.18 6.41
C LEU A 124 1.91 -19.48 5.98
N PHE A 125 2.87 -18.72 6.52
CA PHE A 125 4.25 -18.72 6.01
C PHE A 125 5.31 -18.92 7.09
N GLY A 126 4.93 -19.13 8.36
CA GLY A 126 5.87 -19.36 9.45
C GLY A 126 6.88 -18.21 9.65
N GLY A 127 6.55 -16.99 9.22
CA GLY A 127 7.43 -15.82 9.30
C GLY A 127 8.32 -15.58 8.08
N VAL A 128 8.40 -16.51 7.12
CA VAL A 128 9.31 -16.44 5.96
C VAL A 128 8.49 -16.37 4.67
N THR A 129 8.58 -15.25 3.96
CA THR A 129 7.77 -14.97 2.75
C THR A 129 8.62 -14.69 1.50
N GLY A 130 9.93 -14.90 1.57
CA GLY A 130 10.89 -14.55 0.51
C GLY A 130 11.23 -13.06 0.44
N SER A 131 10.77 -12.25 1.39
CA SER A 131 10.97 -10.80 1.38
C SER A 131 12.31 -10.39 1.98
N GLY A 132 12.81 -9.19 1.64
CA GLY A 132 14.01 -8.63 2.29
C GLY A 132 13.84 -8.45 3.80
N ALA A 133 12.60 -8.32 4.29
CA ALA A 133 12.29 -8.25 5.71
C ALA A 133 12.51 -9.59 6.44
N ASP A 134 12.55 -10.73 5.74
CA ASP A 134 12.76 -12.05 6.36
C ASP A 134 14.12 -12.15 7.04
N LEU A 135 15.16 -11.51 6.47
CA LEU A 135 16.49 -11.46 7.08
C LEU A 135 16.44 -10.84 8.47
N PHE A 136 15.63 -9.80 8.62
CA PHE A 136 15.47 -9.10 9.89
C PHE A 136 14.61 -9.90 10.88
N VAL A 137 13.59 -10.63 10.39
CA VAL A 137 12.82 -11.59 11.21
C VAL A 137 13.74 -12.68 11.75
N ALA A 138 14.57 -13.27 10.89
CA ALA A 138 15.50 -14.34 11.27
C ALA A 138 16.54 -13.85 12.29
N TRP A 139 17.04 -12.63 12.12
CA TRP A 139 17.96 -12.00 13.08
C TRP A 139 17.29 -11.70 14.43
N MET A 140 16.06 -11.20 14.44
CA MET A 140 15.28 -11.01 15.67
C MET A 140 15.04 -12.34 16.39
N HIS A 141 14.68 -13.39 15.64
CA HIS A 141 14.42 -14.70 16.20
C HIS A 141 15.67 -15.34 16.79
N SER A 142 16.84 -15.18 16.17
CA SER A 142 18.10 -15.71 16.69
C SER A 142 18.58 -15.00 17.96
N MET A 143 18.07 -13.79 18.26
CA MET A 143 18.28 -13.10 19.53
C MET A 143 17.37 -13.60 20.67
N GLY A 144 16.66 -14.71 20.47
CA GLY A 144 15.87 -15.37 21.51
C GLY A 144 14.42 -14.89 21.64
N GLN A 145 13.94 -14.08 20.69
CA GLN A 145 12.53 -13.68 20.66
C GLN A 145 11.64 -14.78 20.09
N ASN A 146 10.40 -14.85 20.59
CA ASN A 146 9.38 -15.72 20.02
C ASN A 146 9.14 -15.35 18.55
N LEU A 147 8.79 -16.33 17.72
CA LEU A 147 8.59 -16.14 16.28
C LEU A 147 7.56 -15.04 15.98
N VAL A 148 6.46 -15.00 16.74
CA VAL A 148 5.39 -14.00 16.58
C VAL A 148 5.88 -12.60 16.91
N GLU A 149 6.68 -12.44 17.97
CA GLU A 149 7.26 -11.15 18.37
C GLU A 149 8.27 -10.65 17.33
N SER A 150 9.13 -11.55 16.85
CA SER A 150 10.13 -11.28 15.81
C SER A 150 9.47 -10.83 14.52
N VAL A 151 8.41 -11.53 14.10
CA VAL A 151 7.61 -11.17 12.93
C VAL A 151 6.90 -9.84 13.16
N ALA A 152 6.26 -9.63 14.32
CA ALA A 152 5.53 -8.41 14.62
C ALA A 152 6.44 -7.17 14.57
N ILE A 153 7.57 -7.17 15.27
CA ILE A 153 8.51 -6.03 15.31
C ILE A 153 9.04 -5.73 13.91
N THR A 154 9.43 -6.76 13.17
CA THR A 154 9.98 -6.61 11.82
C THR A 154 8.94 -6.13 10.82
N VAL A 155 7.73 -6.72 10.84
CA VAL A 155 6.61 -6.34 9.97
C VAL A 155 6.20 -4.91 10.27
N ILE A 156 6.08 -4.53 11.53
CA ILE A 156 5.74 -3.15 11.93
C ILE A 156 6.81 -2.20 11.41
N GLY A 157 8.10 -2.46 11.68
CA GLY A 157 9.20 -1.59 11.26
C GLY A 157 9.26 -1.42 9.74
N ALA A 158 9.26 -2.52 8.99
CA ALA A 158 9.30 -2.50 7.53
C ALA A 158 8.07 -1.81 6.93
N ASN A 159 6.86 -2.15 7.40
CA ASN A 159 5.64 -1.49 6.91
C ASN A 159 5.55 -0.03 7.35
N LEU A 160 6.14 0.36 8.48
CA LEU A 160 6.13 1.76 8.93
C LEU A 160 6.94 2.63 7.98
N VAL A 161 8.18 2.23 7.73
CA VAL A 161 9.06 2.92 6.80
C VAL A 161 8.44 2.93 5.41
N ASP A 162 7.96 1.77 4.94
CA ASP A 162 7.35 1.62 3.62
C ASP A 162 6.12 2.52 3.41
N LYS A 163 5.16 2.53 4.34
CA LYS A 163 3.91 3.29 4.16
C LYS A 163 4.09 4.78 4.37
N ILE A 164 5.01 5.22 5.23
CA ILE A 164 5.37 6.63 5.33
C ILE A 164 6.04 7.10 4.03
N LEU A 165 7.04 6.37 3.53
CA LEU A 165 7.72 6.71 2.27
C LEU A 165 6.74 6.72 1.11
N THR A 166 5.92 5.68 0.97
CA THR A 166 4.90 5.58 -0.09
C THR A 166 3.90 6.73 0.00
N ALA A 167 3.42 7.09 1.20
CA ALA A 167 2.48 8.21 1.37
C ALA A 167 3.11 9.56 0.99
N ILE A 168 4.38 9.78 1.35
CA ILE A 168 5.12 11.00 0.96
C ILE A 168 5.31 11.05 -0.56
N ILE A 169 5.74 9.95 -1.18
CA ILE A 169 5.92 9.87 -2.65
C ILE A 169 4.61 10.23 -3.34
N VAL A 170 3.50 9.62 -2.95
CA VAL A 170 2.18 9.90 -3.53
C VAL A 170 1.77 11.36 -3.29
N TRP A 171 1.99 11.90 -2.09
CA TRP A 171 1.69 13.30 -1.79
C TRP A 171 2.46 14.26 -2.70
N VAL A 172 3.76 14.03 -2.91
CA VAL A 172 4.59 14.82 -3.82
C VAL A 172 4.11 14.69 -5.27
N LEU A 173 3.90 13.46 -5.75
CA LEU A 173 3.43 13.19 -7.12
C LEU A 173 2.10 13.90 -7.41
N LEU A 174 1.12 13.79 -6.50
CA LEU A 174 -0.19 14.41 -6.69
C LEU A 174 -0.14 15.95 -6.67
N ARG A 175 0.80 16.56 -5.93
CA ARG A 175 1.00 18.01 -5.92
C ARG A 175 1.66 18.54 -7.19
N GLN A 176 2.50 17.73 -7.83
CA GLN A 176 3.15 18.08 -9.10
C GLN A 176 2.22 17.93 -10.31
N LEU A 177 1.05 17.29 -10.15
CA LEU A 177 0.11 17.11 -11.26
C LEU A 177 -0.42 18.47 -11.78
N PRO A 178 -0.41 18.70 -13.11
CA PRO A 178 -0.96 19.89 -13.72
C PRO A 178 -2.43 20.08 -13.36
N LEU A 179 -2.84 21.34 -13.15
CA LEU A 179 -4.22 21.74 -12.86
C LEU A 179 -5.26 21.11 -13.80
N ARG A 180 -4.91 20.93 -15.08
CA ARG A 180 -5.76 20.32 -16.10
C ARG A 180 -6.16 18.87 -15.76
N THR A 181 -5.21 18.06 -15.31
CA THR A 181 -5.44 16.68 -14.89
C THR A 181 -6.26 16.62 -13.59
N THR A 182 -6.02 17.57 -12.67
CA THR A 182 -6.73 17.60 -11.37
C THR A 182 -8.22 17.93 -11.47
N ARG A 183 -8.66 18.64 -12.53
CA ARG A 183 -10.08 18.99 -12.74
C ARG A 183 -10.96 17.77 -13.05
N HIS A 184 -10.36 16.68 -13.55
CA HIS A 184 -11.07 15.42 -13.79
C HIS A 184 -11.32 14.61 -12.51
N PHE A 185 -10.61 14.91 -11.43
CA PHE A 185 -10.70 14.19 -10.15
C PHE A 185 -11.20 15.11 -9.04
N PRO A 186 -12.51 15.12 -8.72
CA PRO A 186 -13.07 16.02 -7.72
C PRO A 186 -12.53 15.81 -6.29
N ALA A 187 -11.92 14.65 -6.00
CA ALA A 187 -11.28 14.37 -4.72
C ALA A 187 -9.90 15.05 -4.55
N MET A 188 -9.32 15.65 -5.61
CA MET A 188 -8.04 16.37 -5.52
C MET A 188 -8.04 17.56 -4.57
N SER A 189 -9.22 18.11 -4.25
CA SER A 189 -9.39 19.14 -3.21
C SER A 189 -9.01 18.68 -1.80
N ALA A 190 -8.87 17.37 -1.58
CA ALA A 190 -8.47 16.81 -0.30
C ALA A 190 -6.94 16.69 -0.13
N VAL A 191 -6.17 16.93 -1.20
CA VAL A 191 -4.69 16.89 -1.21
C VAL A 191 -4.08 18.28 -1.27
N ARG A 192 -4.77 19.24 -1.91
CA ARG A 192 -4.32 20.63 -2.01
C ARG A 192 -4.59 21.44 -0.76
#